data_AF-A0A3E4VCP1-F1
#
_entry.id   AF-A0A3E4VCP1-F1
#
_cell.length_a   1.000
_cell.length_b   1.000
_cell.length_c   1.000
_cell.angle_alpha   90.00
_cell.angle_beta   90.00
_cell.angle_gamma   90.00
#
_symmetry.space_group_name_H-M   'P 1'
#
loop_
_entity.id
_entity.type
_entity.pdbx_description
1 polymer ?
#
loop_
_entity_poly.entity_id
_entity_poly.type
_entity_poly.pdbx_seq_one_letter_code
_entity_poly.pdbx_strand_id
1 'polypeptide(L)'
;MANIYYTETGDTWDKIAYEQYGSEKYMEQLILANWDKLDVLVFSEGEEIILPELTDEELDDTPVWRSDSDKDDGIPAADDESEVE
;
A
#
# COMPACT_ATOMS: atom_id res chain seq x y z
N MET A 1 12.87 -12.23 -7.17
CA MET A 1 13.87 -12.73 -6.17
C MET A 1 13.14 -12.82 -4.84
N ALA A 2 13.30 -13.88 -4.04
CA ALA A 2 12.54 -13.99 -2.79
C ALA A 2 12.88 -12.81 -1.86
N ASN A 3 11.92 -11.93 -1.62
CA ASN A 3 12.08 -10.84 -0.66
C ASN A 3 11.91 -11.44 0.73
N ILE A 4 12.95 -11.34 1.57
CA ILE A 4 12.90 -11.81 2.95
C ILE A 4 12.71 -10.58 3.84
N TYR A 5 11.66 -10.62 4.65
CA TYR A 5 11.39 -9.60 5.66
C TYR A 5 11.78 -10.11 7.03
N TYR A 6 12.39 -9.25 7.83
CA TYR A 6 12.73 -9.52 9.22
C TYR A 6 11.71 -8.83 10.11
N THR A 7 10.93 -9.59 10.86
CA THR A 7 9.90 -9.04 11.75
C THR A 7 10.51 -8.33 12.94
N GLU A 8 9.80 -7.35 13.48
CA GLU A 8 10.11 -6.72 14.76
C GLU A 8 9.18 -7.25 15.87
N THR A 9 9.50 -6.94 17.12
CA THR A 9 8.68 -7.39 18.25
C THR A 9 7.30 -6.72 18.20
N GLY A 10 6.25 -7.54 18.19
CA GLY A 10 4.86 -7.05 18.13
C GLY A 10 4.33 -6.94 16.71
N ASP A 11 5.09 -7.36 15.70
CA ASP A 11 4.57 -7.50 14.34
C ASP A 11 3.54 -8.62 14.24
N THR A 12 2.65 -8.45 13.27
CA THR A 12 1.58 -9.40 12.97
C THR A 12 1.46 -9.54 11.45
N TRP A 13 0.80 -10.61 11.00
CA TRP A 13 0.57 -10.85 9.57
C TRP A 13 -0.11 -9.67 8.87
N ASP A 14 -1.09 -9.06 9.53
CA ASP A 14 -1.81 -7.87 9.06
C ASP A 14 -0.87 -6.67 8.88
N LYS A 15 -0.06 -6.35 9.91
CA LYS A 15 0.88 -5.24 9.88
C LYS A 15 1.94 -5.40 8.79
N ILE A 16 2.53 -6.58 8.69
CA ILE A 16 3.54 -6.89 7.66
C ILE A 16 2.89 -6.79 6.26
N ALA A 17 1.67 -7.29 6.10
CA ALA A 17 0.95 -7.19 4.84
C ALA A 17 0.67 -5.73 4.46
N TYR A 18 0.27 -4.91 5.43
CA TYR A 18 0.03 -3.49 5.22
C TYR A 18 1.31 -2.70 4.89
N GLU A 19 2.42 -2.97 5.57
CA GLU A 19 3.69 -2.26 5.32
C GLU A 19 4.36 -2.70 4.01
N GLN A 20 4.29 -3.99 3.67
CA GLN A 20 4.95 -4.53 2.49
C GLN A 20 4.08 -4.46 1.23
N TYR A 21 2.76 -4.58 1.37
CA TYR A 21 1.80 -4.64 0.27
C TYR A 21 0.68 -3.60 0.39
N GLY A 22 0.79 -2.59 1.25
CA GLY A 22 -0.22 -1.52 1.38
C GLY A 22 -1.60 -1.98 1.86
N SER A 23 -1.83 -3.28 2.05
CA SER A 23 -3.14 -3.84 2.40
C SER A 23 -3.00 -5.12 3.22
N GLU A 24 -3.78 -5.19 4.29
CA GLU A 24 -3.93 -6.38 5.13
C GLU A 24 -4.44 -7.62 4.39
N LYS A 25 -5.12 -7.45 3.24
CA LYS A 25 -5.71 -8.56 2.47
C LYS A 25 -4.68 -9.56 1.97
N TYR A 26 -3.43 -9.13 1.81
CA TYR A 26 -2.34 -9.97 1.35
C TYR A 26 -1.75 -10.87 2.47
N MET A 27 -2.25 -10.76 3.70
CA MET A 27 -1.82 -11.61 4.81
C MET A 27 -2.05 -13.11 4.56
N GLU A 28 -3.11 -13.48 3.83
CA GLU A 28 -3.37 -14.88 3.48
C GLU A 28 -2.24 -15.45 2.61
N GLN A 29 -1.74 -14.66 1.65
CA GLN A 29 -0.66 -15.07 0.78
C GLN A 29 0.67 -15.20 1.52
N LEU A 30 0.91 -14.32 2.50
CA LEU A 30 2.04 -14.41 3.41
C LEU A 30 2.00 -15.70 4.23
N ILE A 31 0.83 -16.03 4.79
CA ILE A 31 0.64 -17.26 5.58
C ILE A 31 0.81 -18.49 4.69
N LEU A 32 0.30 -18.49 3.46
CA LEU A 32 0.47 -19.59 2.51
C LEU A 32 1.95 -19.80 2.15
N ALA A 33 2.70 -18.72 1.96
CA ALA A 33 4.14 -18.78 1.70
C ALA A 33 4.94 -19.24 2.94
N ASN A 34 4.44 -18.97 4.14
CA ASN A 34 5.09 -19.24 5.42
C ASN A 34 4.22 -20.12 6.32
N TRP A 35 3.67 -21.19 5.75
CA TRP A 35 2.71 -22.06 6.45
C TRP A 35 3.27 -22.65 7.75
N ASP A 36 4.59 -22.81 7.81
CA ASP A 36 5.34 -23.26 8.99
C ASP A 36 5.12 -22.35 10.22
N LYS A 37 4.87 -21.05 10.00
CA LYS A 37 4.73 -20.03 11.06
C LYS A 37 3.29 -19.59 11.28
N LEU A 38 2.30 -20.30 10.72
CA LEU A 38 0.87 -19.96 10.85
C LEU A 38 0.42 -19.88 12.32
N ASP A 39 1.00 -20.70 13.19
CA ASP A 39 0.69 -20.71 14.63
C ASP A 39 1.14 -19.42 15.35
N VAL A 40 2.02 -18.63 14.73
CA VAL A 40 2.53 -17.37 15.27
C VAL A 40 1.56 -16.24 14.93
N LEU A 41 0.83 -15.79 15.95
CA LEU A 41 -0.07 -14.63 15.85
C LEU A 41 0.65 -13.29 16.02
N VAL A 42 1.69 -13.27 16.87
CA VAL A 42 2.51 -12.10 17.17
C VAL A 42 3.96 -12.51 17.05
N PHE A 43 4.68 -11.87 16.13
CA PHE A 43 6.08 -12.14 15.88
C PHE A 43 6.97 -11.51 16.93
N SER A 44 8.05 -12.24 17.22
CA SER A 44 9.19 -11.69 17.95
C SER A 44 10.14 -11.00 16.96
N GLU A 45 11.01 -10.14 17.47
CA GLU A 45 12.07 -9.54 16.65
C GLU A 45 12.98 -10.61 16.02
N GLY A 46 13.27 -10.45 14.74
CA GLY A 46 14.24 -11.25 13.99
C GLY A 46 13.68 -12.48 13.27
N GLU A 47 12.37 -12.64 13.14
CA GLU A 47 11.80 -13.78 12.41
C GLU A 47 11.86 -13.54 10.89
N GLU A 48 12.31 -14.56 10.15
CA GLU A 48 12.40 -14.50 8.69
C GLU A 48 11.08 -14.89 8.03
N ILE A 49 10.46 -13.92 7.36
CA ILE A 49 9.20 -14.09 6.61
C ILE A 49 9.48 -13.99 5.11
N ILE A 50 9.05 -15.01 4.38
CA ILE A 50 9.15 -15.06 2.92
C ILE A 50 8.01 -14.23 2.35
N LEU A 51 8.33 -13.13 1.67
CA LEU A 51 7.36 -12.31 0.97
C LEU A 51 7.20 -12.85 -0.46
N PRO A 52 6.02 -13.38 -0.85
CA PRO A 52 5.74 -13.66 -2.25
C PRO A 52 5.82 -12.38 -3.11
N GLU A 53 6.30 -12.49 -4.34
CA GLU A 53 6.29 -11.38 -5.32
C GLU A 53 4.85 -11.11 -5.75
N LEU A 54 4.21 -10.13 -5.11
CA LEU A 54 2.96 -9.53 -5.55
C LEU A 54 3.28 -8.33 -6.45
N THR A 55 2.63 -8.26 -7.61
CA THR A 55 2.88 -7.20 -8.58
C THR A 55 2.42 -5.84 -8.04
N ASP A 56 3.34 -4.87 -8.01
CA ASP A 56 3.23 -3.50 -7.49
C ASP A 56 2.04 -2.69 -8.06
N GLU A 57 1.45 -3.14 -9.18
CA GLU A 57 0.35 -2.47 -9.88
C GLU A 57 -0.95 -2.41 -9.04
N GLU A 58 -1.08 -3.22 -7.99
CA GLU A 58 -2.24 -3.23 -7.08
C GLU A 58 -2.01 -2.48 -5.76
N LEU A 59 -0.84 -1.82 -5.59
CA LEU A 59 -0.45 -1.11 -4.36
C LEU A 59 -0.81 0.37 -4.34
N ASP A 60 -1.23 0.92 -5.49
CA ASP A 60 -1.70 2.30 -5.58
C ASP A 60 -3.14 2.41 -5.06
N ASP A 61 -3.32 2.21 -3.76
CA ASP A 61 -4.51 2.65 -3.02
C ASP A 61 -4.36 4.14 -2.68
N THR A 62 -3.79 4.96 -3.59
CA THR A 62 -3.92 6.40 -3.45
C THR A 62 -5.26 6.79 -4.05
N PRO A 63 -6.16 7.37 -3.24
CA PRO A 63 -7.43 7.79 -3.81
C PRO A 63 -7.16 8.90 -4.83
N VAL A 64 -7.92 8.90 -5.92
CA VAL A 64 -7.70 9.72 -7.13
C VAL A 64 -7.50 11.22 -6.86
N TRP A 65 -7.95 11.72 -5.71
CA TRP A 65 -7.81 13.11 -5.27
C TRP A 65 -6.43 13.46 -4.65
N ARG A 66 -5.55 12.47 -4.43
CA ARG A 66 -4.20 12.64 -3.86
C ARG A 66 -3.09 12.61 -4.91
N SER A 67 -3.41 12.22 -6.14
CA SER A 67 -2.45 12.29 -7.25
C SER A 67 -2.13 13.77 -7.50
N ASP A 68 -0.87 14.19 -7.26
CA ASP A 68 -0.32 15.55 -7.51
C ASP A 68 -0.28 15.91 -9.01
N SER A 69 -1.23 15.41 -9.81
CA SER A 69 -1.26 15.58 -11.26
C SER A 69 -2.09 16.77 -11.74
N ASP A 70 -2.85 17.44 -10.88
CA ASP A 70 -3.53 18.69 -11.28
C ASP A 70 -2.61 19.91 -11.08
N LYS A 71 -1.47 19.88 -11.78
CA LYS A 71 -0.84 21.12 -12.23
C LYS A 71 -1.62 21.60 -13.44
N ASP A 72 -2.17 22.81 -13.32
CA ASP A 72 -2.40 23.71 -14.44
C ASP A 72 -3.57 23.37 -15.38
N ASP A 73 -4.81 23.41 -14.88
CA ASP A 73 -5.93 23.85 -15.73
C ASP A 73 -6.12 25.34 -15.50
N GLY A 74 -5.27 26.12 -16.20
CA GLY A 74 -5.35 27.56 -16.26
C GLY A 74 -6.77 27.96 -16.64
N ILE A 75 -7.52 28.52 -15.69
CA ILE A 75 -8.76 29.24 -15.98
C ILE A 75 -8.33 30.51 -16.75
N PRO A 76 -8.55 30.61 -18.08
CA PRO A 76 -8.34 31.87 -18.74
C PRO A 76 -9.32 32.90 -18.17
N ALA A 77 -8.81 34.11 -17.95
CA ALA A 77 -9.57 35.24 -17.46
C ALA A 77 -10.88 35.38 -18.23
N ALA A 78 -12.01 35.35 -17.52
CA ALA A 78 -13.27 35.83 -18.04
C ALA A 78 -13.21 37.37 -18.06
N ASP A 79 -12.57 37.90 -19.10
CA ASP A 79 -12.85 39.21 -19.64
C ASP A 79 -13.91 38.99 -20.72
N ASP A 80 -15.19 39.17 -20.38
CA ASP A 80 -16.25 39.44 -21.37
C ASP A 80 -17.40 40.19 -20.69
N GLU A 81 -17.22 41.50 -20.67
CA GLU A 81 -18.24 42.54 -20.78
C GLU A 81 -19.60 42.09 -21.35
N SER A 82 -20.67 42.20 -20.55
CA SER A 82 -22.03 42.42 -21.09
C SER A 82 -22.89 43.20 -20.11
N GLU A 83 -22.98 44.49 -20.41
CA GLU A 83 -24.00 45.44 -19.97
C GLU A 83 -25.40 44.95 -20.37
N VAL A 84 -26.34 44.84 -19.42
CA VAL A 84 -27.81 44.94 -19.55
C VAL A 84 -28.38 45.05 -18.12
N GLU A 85 -29.32 45.91 -17.71
CA GLU A 85 -30.09 47.04 -18.24
C GLU A 85 -30.39 47.95 -17.03
#